data_AF-A0A1S3QW91-F1
#
_entry.id   AF-A0A1S3QW91-F1
#
_cell.length_a   1.000
_cell.length_b   1.000
_cell.length_c   1.000
_cell.angle_alpha   90.00
_cell.angle_beta   90.00
_cell.angle_gamma   90.00
#
_symmetry.space_group_name_H-M   'P 1'
#
loop_
_entity.id
_entity.type
_entity.pdbx_description
1 polymer ?
#
loop_
_entity_poly.entity_id
_entity_poly.type
_entity_poly.pdbx_seq_one_letter_code
_entity_poly.pdbx_strand_id
1 'polypeptide(L)'
;ISPEVLCRAGVKVHRTVQQSGQFVVCFPAAFVSKVCCGYSVSETVHFATPQWLNTGYQAAKELKCRRIERSFSMEKLLYQIAMSESKRENGVILSTMTSLLKDLRDTELRQRRDLFDAGLRSVARYCSHDNQASSESRRIQRQWLRLDPSDRRCQVCQHLCYLSMVVQEGKCCVYSMS
;
A
#
# COMPACT_ATOMS: atom_id res chain seq x y z
N ILE A 1 -10.77 26.40 4.92
CA ILE A 1 -9.95 27.49 4.35
C ILE A 1 -10.64 27.98 3.08
N SER A 2 -10.84 29.29 2.90
CA SER A 2 -11.52 29.78 1.70
C SER A 2 -10.56 29.80 0.50
N PRO A 3 -11.05 29.68 -0.75
CA PRO A 3 -10.23 29.82 -1.94
C PRO A 3 -9.38 31.10 -1.94
N GLU A 4 -9.93 32.22 -1.45
CA GLU A 4 -9.24 33.51 -1.40
C GLU A 4 -8.05 33.51 -0.42
N VAL A 5 -8.13 32.74 0.66
CA VAL A 5 -7.01 32.57 1.61
C VAL A 5 -5.88 31.75 0.95
N LEU A 6 -6.23 30.67 0.23
CA LEU A 6 -5.25 29.85 -0.49
C LEU A 6 -4.54 30.63 -1.59
N CYS A 7 -5.27 31.40 -2.39
CA CYS A 7 -4.69 32.24 -3.43
C CYS A 7 -3.72 33.28 -2.85
N ARG A 8 -4.07 33.92 -1.72
CA ARG A 8 -3.19 34.88 -1.03
C ARG A 8 -1.91 34.23 -0.51
N ALA A 9 -1.94 32.95 -0.17
CA ALA A 9 -0.77 32.16 0.20
C ALA A 9 0.04 31.64 -1.01
N GLY A 10 -0.31 32.05 -2.24
CA GLY A 10 0.39 31.63 -3.46
C GLY A 10 -0.02 30.26 -4.02
N VAL A 11 -1.06 29.63 -3.46
CA VAL A 11 -1.58 28.35 -3.96
C VAL A 11 -2.44 28.60 -5.19
N LYS A 12 -2.19 27.86 -6.28
CA LYS A 12 -3.04 27.90 -7.48
C LYS A 12 -4.37 27.22 -7.19
N VAL A 13 -5.46 27.96 -7.34
CA VAL A 13 -6.83 27.45 -7.14
C VAL A 13 -7.61 27.61 -8.44
N HIS A 14 -8.31 26.54 -8.84
CA HIS A 14 -9.20 26.52 -9.99
C HIS A 14 -10.61 26.15 -9.54
N ARG A 15 -11.63 26.63 -10.26
CA ARG A 15 -13.03 26.27 -10.00
C ARG A 15 -13.74 25.88 -11.29
N THR A 16 -14.72 25.00 -11.17
CA THR A 16 -15.66 24.67 -12.24
C THR A 16 -17.04 24.39 -11.64
N VAL A 17 -18.09 24.52 -12.45
CA VAL A 17 -19.46 24.15 -12.06
C VAL A 17 -19.84 22.90 -12.84
N GLN A 18 -20.00 21.78 -12.13
CA GLN A 18 -20.43 20.51 -12.72
C GLN A 18 -21.93 20.54 -13.01
N GLN A 19 -22.31 20.31 -14.26
CA GLN A 19 -23.69 20.15 -14.70
C GLN A 19 -24.07 18.66 -14.81
N SER A 20 -25.38 18.39 -14.90
CA SER A 20 -25.88 17.03 -15.13
C SER A 20 -25.27 16.43 -16.40
N GLY A 21 -24.87 15.16 -16.33
CA GLY A 21 -24.19 14.45 -17.42
C GLY A 21 -22.70 14.76 -17.58
N GLN A 22 -22.11 15.66 -16.79
CA GLN A 22 -20.69 15.97 -16.84
C GLN A 22 -19.86 15.14 -15.86
N PHE A 23 -18.63 14.81 -16.28
CA PHE A 23 -17.62 14.20 -15.44
C PHE A 23 -16.59 15.24 -14.97
N VAL A 24 -16.13 15.09 -13.73
CA VAL A 24 -15.00 15.85 -13.19
C VAL A 24 -13.90 14.85 -12.84
N VAL A 25 -12.75 14.97 -13.51
CA VAL A 25 -11.60 14.10 -13.28
C VAL A 25 -10.62 14.80 -12.34
N CYS A 26 -10.32 14.16 -11.21
CA CYS A 26 -9.36 14.66 -10.23
C CYS A 26 -8.03 13.91 -10.41
N PHE A 27 -6.97 14.64 -10.77
CA PHE A 27 -5.65 14.05 -10.94
C PHE A 27 -4.99 13.74 -9.58
N PRO A 28 -4.04 12.78 -9.53
CA PRO A 28 -3.30 12.49 -8.30
C PRO A 28 -2.66 13.75 -7.70
N ALA A 29 -2.64 13.82 -6.37
CA ALA A 29 -2.15 14.98 -5.58
C ALA A 29 -2.93 16.30 -5.76
N ALA A 30 -4.03 16.33 -6.53
CA ALA A 30 -4.93 17.47 -6.55
C ALA A 30 -5.83 17.47 -5.30
N PHE A 31 -5.83 18.59 -4.56
CA PHE A 31 -6.78 18.82 -3.47
C PHE A 31 -8.08 19.40 -4.04
N VAL A 32 -9.21 18.78 -3.70
CA VAL A 32 -10.52 19.14 -4.24
C VAL A 32 -11.50 19.39 -3.10
N SER A 33 -12.31 20.43 -3.26
CA SER A 33 -13.45 20.74 -2.40
C SER A 33 -14.68 20.90 -3.27
N LYS A 34 -15.81 20.34 -2.83
CA LYS A 34 -17.09 20.38 -3.55
C LYS A 34 -18.13 21.07 -2.67
N VAL A 35 -18.87 22.00 -3.27
CA VAL A 35 -20.04 22.66 -2.67
C VAL A 35 -21.22 22.42 -3.60
N CYS A 36 -22.37 22.09 -3.03
CA CYS A 36 -23.62 21.97 -3.77
C CYS A 36 -24.62 23.01 -3.29
N CYS A 37 -25.22 23.75 -4.23
CA CYS A 37 -26.15 24.85 -3.94
C CYS A 37 -27.63 24.46 -4.22
N GLY A 38 -27.96 23.17 -4.16
CA GLY A 38 -29.30 22.66 -4.41
C GLY A 38 -29.38 21.14 -4.25
N TYR A 39 -30.48 20.55 -4.70
CA TYR A 39 -30.58 19.08 -4.76
C TYR A 39 -29.74 18.56 -5.93
N SER A 40 -28.81 17.64 -5.64
CA SER A 40 -28.01 16.96 -6.67
C SER A 40 -27.69 15.55 -6.25
N VAL A 41 -27.58 14.65 -7.23
CA VAL A 41 -27.09 13.28 -7.05
C VAL A 41 -25.83 13.14 -7.89
N SER A 42 -24.76 12.63 -7.29
CA SER A 42 -23.50 12.37 -7.97
C SER A 42 -22.84 11.11 -7.44
N GLU A 43 -22.25 10.34 -8.34
CA GLU A 43 -21.40 9.19 -7.99
C GLU A 43 -19.92 9.58 -8.10
N THR A 44 -19.05 8.91 -7.35
CA THR A 44 -17.60 9.13 -7.41
C THR A 44 -16.88 7.80 -7.30
N VAL A 45 -15.94 7.57 -8.21
CA VAL A 45 -15.12 6.37 -8.25
C VAL A 45 -13.64 6.75 -8.28
N HIS A 46 -12.82 5.90 -7.65
CA HIS A 46 -11.37 6.02 -7.70
C HIS A 46 -10.84 4.96 -8.66
N PHE A 47 -9.91 5.36 -9.53
CA PHE A 47 -9.26 4.46 -10.47
C PHE A 47 -7.75 4.74 -10.51
N ALA A 48 -6.99 3.76 -10.96
CA ALA A 48 -5.54 3.86 -11.10
C ALA A 48 -5.14 3.49 -12.53
N THR A 49 -4.27 4.29 -13.13
CA THR A 49 -3.63 4.00 -14.41
C THR A 49 -2.28 3.32 -14.17
N PRO A 50 -1.66 2.67 -15.19
CA PRO A 50 -0.30 2.15 -15.03
C PRO A 50 0.71 3.21 -14.57
N GLN A 51 0.57 4.45 -15.05
CA GLN A 51 1.43 5.57 -14.68
C GLN A 51 1.27 5.97 -13.20
N TRP A 52 0.07 5.75 -12.62
CA TRP A 52 -0.18 6.02 -11.20
C TRP A 52 0.70 5.17 -10.28
N LEU A 53 1.14 3.97 -10.71
CA LEU A 53 1.92 3.06 -9.86
C LEU A 53 3.17 3.72 -9.27
N ASN A 54 3.85 4.59 -10.03
CA ASN A 54 5.01 5.31 -9.55
C ASN A 54 4.65 6.28 -8.41
N THR A 55 3.67 7.16 -8.65
CA THR A 55 3.22 8.13 -7.64
C THR A 55 2.59 7.44 -6.43
N GLY A 56 1.78 6.41 -6.66
CA GLY A 56 1.15 5.61 -5.61
C GLY A 56 2.18 4.89 -4.74
N TYR A 57 3.27 4.38 -5.31
CA TYR A 57 4.35 3.76 -4.56
C TYR A 57 5.09 4.78 -3.66
N GLN A 58 5.39 5.97 -4.18
CA GLN A 58 6.02 7.03 -3.38
C GLN A 58 5.08 7.55 -2.27
N ALA A 59 3.82 7.80 -2.61
CA ALA A 59 2.81 8.19 -1.63
C ALA A 59 2.68 7.14 -0.52
N ALA A 60 2.71 5.84 -0.85
CA ALA A 60 2.67 4.78 0.15
C ALA A 60 3.87 4.77 1.10
N LYS A 61 5.08 5.12 0.62
CA LYS A 61 6.25 5.32 1.47
C LYS A 61 6.05 6.52 2.40
N GLU A 62 5.59 7.64 1.87
CA GLU A 62 5.33 8.86 2.67
C GLU A 62 4.29 8.61 3.76
N LEU A 63 3.16 7.98 3.40
CA LEU A 63 2.10 7.63 4.34
C LEU A 63 2.60 6.70 5.44
N LYS A 64 3.48 5.73 5.11
CA LYS A 64 4.16 4.88 6.11
C LYS A 64 5.00 5.72 7.07
N CYS A 65 5.84 6.63 6.56
CA CYS A 65 6.67 7.51 7.39
C CYS A 65 5.81 8.40 8.31
N ARG A 66 4.67 8.87 7.82
CA ARG A 66 3.70 9.68 8.56
C ARG A 66 2.76 8.89 9.47
N ARG A 67 2.89 7.55 9.49
CA ARG A 67 2.05 6.62 10.27
C ARG A 67 0.56 6.75 9.96
N ILE A 68 0.22 7.07 8.72
CA ILE A 68 -1.16 7.17 8.26
C ILE A 68 -1.63 5.79 7.83
N GLU A 69 -2.77 5.36 8.36
CA GLU A 69 -3.37 4.08 8.04
C GLU A 69 -3.76 4.00 6.55
N ARG A 70 -3.51 2.82 5.95
CA ARG A 70 -3.88 2.53 4.56
C ARG A 70 -4.84 1.35 4.50
N SER A 71 -5.75 1.40 3.54
CA SER A 71 -6.73 0.33 3.30
C SER A 71 -6.15 -0.91 2.63
N PHE A 72 -4.98 -0.79 1.97
CA PHE A 72 -4.33 -1.90 1.28
C PHE A 72 -2.80 -1.79 1.27
N SER A 73 -2.12 -2.91 0.99
CA SER A 73 -0.67 -2.99 0.85
C SER A 73 -0.25 -2.73 -0.60
N MET A 74 0.59 -1.71 -0.82
CA MET A 74 1.17 -1.46 -2.15
C MET A 74 2.07 -2.59 -2.62
N GLU A 75 2.77 -3.27 -1.72
CA GLU A 75 3.65 -4.41 -2.05
C GLU A 75 2.83 -5.55 -2.64
N LYS A 76 1.70 -5.87 -1.99
CA LYS A 76 0.74 -6.87 -2.48
C LYS A 76 0.19 -6.47 -3.84
N LEU A 77 -0.22 -5.20 -4.00
CA LEU A 77 -0.76 -4.71 -5.25
C LEU A 77 0.26 -4.86 -6.40
N LEU A 78 1.49 -4.37 -6.20
CA LEU A 78 2.55 -4.47 -7.21
C LEU A 78 2.87 -5.91 -7.58
N TYR A 79 2.96 -6.81 -6.59
CA TYR A 79 3.18 -8.23 -6.85
C TYR A 79 2.06 -8.86 -7.67
N GLN A 80 0.79 -8.61 -7.31
CA GLN A 80 -0.36 -9.18 -8.02
C GLN A 80 -0.46 -8.67 -9.46
N ILE A 81 -0.22 -7.37 -9.70
CA ILE A 81 -0.18 -6.81 -11.05
C ILE A 81 0.98 -7.42 -11.85
N ALA A 82 2.18 -7.54 -11.26
CA ALA A 82 3.31 -8.16 -11.95
C ALA A 82 3.00 -9.61 -12.37
N MET A 83 2.37 -10.38 -11.49
CA MET A 83 1.98 -11.77 -11.78
C MET A 83 0.86 -11.86 -12.83
N SER A 84 -0.12 -10.95 -12.83
CA SER A 84 -1.19 -10.94 -13.83
C SER A 84 -0.68 -10.52 -15.21
N GLU A 85 0.11 -9.45 -15.26
CA GLU A 85 0.63 -8.89 -16.51
C GLU A 85 1.73 -9.76 -17.12
N SER A 86 2.50 -10.49 -16.30
CA SER A 86 3.44 -11.50 -16.80
C SER A 86 2.73 -12.64 -17.52
N LYS A 87 1.56 -13.08 -17.05
CA LYS A 87 0.76 -14.12 -17.72
C LYS A 87 0.10 -13.63 -19.01
N ARG A 88 -0.14 -12.31 -19.10
CA ARG A 88 -0.73 -11.64 -20.27
C ARG A 88 0.31 -11.10 -21.25
N GLU A 89 1.60 -11.31 -20.94
CA GLU A 89 2.74 -10.82 -21.74
C GLU A 89 2.69 -9.30 -22.01
N ASN A 90 2.17 -8.52 -21.05
CA ASN A 90 2.02 -7.07 -21.20
C ASN A 90 3.32 -6.33 -20.89
N GLY A 91 4.26 -6.33 -21.84
CA GLY A 91 5.58 -5.74 -21.70
C GLY A 91 5.58 -4.25 -21.34
N VAL A 92 4.53 -3.50 -21.72
CA VAL A 92 4.44 -2.05 -21.42
C VAL A 92 4.23 -1.80 -19.92
N ILE A 93 3.32 -2.54 -19.28
CA ILE A 93 3.10 -2.40 -17.83
C ILE A 93 4.27 -2.97 -17.05
N LEU A 94 4.80 -4.13 -17.46
CA LEU A 94 5.96 -4.75 -16.81
C LEU A 94 7.19 -3.84 -16.85
N SER A 95 7.46 -3.18 -17.98
CA SER A 95 8.56 -2.22 -18.08
C SER A 95 8.36 -1.02 -17.15
N THR A 96 7.14 -0.48 -17.07
CA THR A 96 6.78 0.62 -16.16
C THR A 96 7.03 0.25 -14.69
N MET A 97 6.74 -1.00 -14.31
CA MET A 97 6.86 -1.47 -12.93
C MET A 97 8.25 -2.00 -12.57
N THR A 98 9.14 -2.21 -13.56
CA THR A 98 10.43 -2.87 -13.34
C THR A 98 11.28 -2.14 -12.30
N SER A 99 11.32 -0.81 -12.35
CA SER A 99 12.04 0.01 -11.36
C SER A 99 11.44 -0.13 -9.95
N LEU A 100 10.10 -0.13 -9.84
CA LEU A 100 9.38 -0.28 -8.58
C LEU A 100 9.63 -1.64 -7.93
N LEU A 101 9.60 -2.71 -8.72
CA LEU A 101 9.84 -4.06 -8.23
C LEU A 101 11.31 -4.26 -7.81
N LYS A 102 12.26 -3.68 -8.54
CA LYS A 102 13.68 -3.68 -8.15
C LYS A 102 13.88 -2.97 -6.81
N ASP A 103 13.35 -1.76 -6.67
CA ASP A 103 13.46 -1.00 -5.42
C ASP A 103 12.80 -1.72 -4.24
N LEU A 104 11.63 -2.33 -4.45
CA LEU A 104 10.94 -3.13 -3.45
C LEU A 104 11.79 -4.32 -3.00
N ARG A 105 12.33 -5.09 -3.96
CA ARG A 105 13.21 -6.23 -3.70
C ARG A 105 14.48 -5.81 -2.96
N ASP A 106 15.14 -4.77 -3.43
CA ASP A 106 16.42 -4.32 -2.86
C ASP A 106 16.23 -3.74 -1.46
N THR A 107 15.09 -3.08 -1.21
CA THR A 107 14.71 -2.61 0.14
C THR A 107 14.41 -3.77 1.08
N GLU A 108 13.63 -4.76 0.65
CA GLU A 108 13.34 -5.97 1.41
C GLU A 108 14.62 -6.73 1.80
N LEU A 109 15.53 -6.93 0.85
CA LEU A 109 16.80 -7.63 1.08
C LEU A 109 17.72 -6.87 2.04
N ARG A 110 17.78 -5.54 1.93
CA ARG A 110 18.55 -4.71 2.87
C ARG A 110 18.01 -4.83 4.29
N GLN A 111 16.70 -4.62 4.46
CA GLN A 111 16.06 -4.68 5.78
C GLN A 111 16.21 -6.06 6.45
N ARG A 112 16.15 -7.15 5.69
CA ARG A 112 16.44 -8.50 6.22
C ARG A 112 17.88 -8.64 6.72
N ARG A 113 18.84 -8.05 5.99
CA ARG A 113 20.25 -8.05 6.39
C ARG A 113 20.44 -7.24 7.66
N ASP A 114 19.88 -6.03 7.71
CA ASP A 114 19.97 -5.15 8.87
C ASP A 114 19.40 -5.82 10.15
N LEU A 115 18.26 -6.52 10.02
CA LEU A 115 17.69 -7.30 11.13
C LEU A 115 18.55 -8.49 11.54
N PHE A 116 19.15 -9.19 10.58
CA PHE A 116 20.08 -10.28 10.86
C PHE A 116 21.31 -9.77 11.60
N ASP A 117 21.88 -8.65 11.17
CA ASP A 117 23.05 -8.04 11.81
C ASP A 117 22.69 -7.52 13.21
N ALA A 118 21.45 -7.07 13.43
CA ALA A 118 20.89 -6.72 14.74
C ALA A 118 20.61 -7.95 15.65
N GLY A 119 20.83 -9.18 15.17
CA GLY A 119 20.73 -10.41 15.95
C GLY A 119 19.45 -11.23 15.76
N LEU A 120 18.58 -10.87 14.81
CA LEU A 120 17.41 -11.69 14.48
C LEU A 120 17.86 -12.99 13.78
N ARG A 121 17.69 -14.14 14.44
CA ARG A 121 18.10 -15.47 13.93
C ARG A 121 16.92 -16.37 13.59
N SER A 122 15.76 -16.17 14.22
CA SER A 122 14.55 -16.96 13.95
C SER A 122 13.80 -16.42 12.73
N VAL A 123 13.52 -17.28 11.77
CA VAL A 123 12.78 -16.95 10.55
C VAL A 123 11.79 -18.06 10.25
N ALA A 124 10.56 -17.71 9.90
CA ALA A 124 9.55 -18.63 9.42
C ALA A 124 8.90 -18.10 8.15
N ARG A 125 8.53 -19.01 7.23
CA ARG A 125 7.68 -18.65 6.10
C ARG A 125 6.23 -18.60 6.57
N TYR A 126 5.61 -17.43 6.36
CA TYR A 126 4.18 -17.28 6.51
C TYR A 126 3.48 -17.89 5.28
N CYS A 127 2.57 -18.84 5.49
CA CYS A 127 1.91 -19.63 4.44
C CYS A 127 2.88 -20.38 3.51
N SER A 128 3.40 -21.53 3.93
CA SER A 128 3.61 -22.61 2.97
C SER A 128 2.40 -23.54 3.01
N HIS A 129 1.84 -23.84 1.85
CA HIS A 129 0.95 -25.00 1.67
C HIS A 129 1.78 -26.30 1.60
N ASP A 130 2.94 -26.33 2.27
CA ASP A 130 3.83 -27.48 2.27
C ASP A 130 3.46 -28.40 3.42
N ASN A 131 2.93 -29.57 3.07
CA ASN A 131 2.47 -30.66 3.95
C ASN A 131 3.60 -31.33 4.79
N GLN A 132 4.73 -30.66 5.04
CA GLN A 132 5.89 -31.23 5.74
C GLN A 132 6.38 -30.36 6.92
N ALA A 133 5.46 -29.74 7.67
CA ALA A 133 5.81 -29.12 8.95
C ALA A 133 5.69 -30.11 10.13
N SER A 134 6.59 -30.04 11.11
CA SER A 134 6.51 -30.77 12.39
C SER A 134 5.28 -30.36 13.22
N SER A 135 4.88 -31.21 14.18
CA SER A 135 3.69 -31.05 15.04
C SER A 135 3.58 -29.67 15.71
N GLU A 136 4.69 -29.15 16.24
CA GLU A 136 4.78 -27.83 16.90
C GLU A 136 4.55 -26.68 15.91
N SER A 137 5.24 -26.71 14.77
CA SER A 137 5.15 -25.70 13.72
C SER A 137 3.74 -25.62 13.13
N ARG A 138 3.00 -26.74 13.09
CA ARG A 138 1.59 -26.75 12.64
C ARG A 138 0.65 -26.01 13.59
N ARG A 139 0.87 -26.03 14.90
CA ARG A 139 0.00 -25.33 15.88
C ARG A 139 0.13 -23.82 15.74
N ILE A 140 1.38 -23.35 15.68
CA ILE A 140 1.74 -21.94 15.44
C ILE A 140 1.18 -21.54 14.06
N GLN A 141 1.51 -22.27 12.99
CA GLN A 141 1.04 -21.99 11.63
C GLN A 141 -0.50 -21.90 11.52
N ARG A 142 -1.26 -22.77 12.20
CA ARG A 142 -2.75 -22.74 12.22
C ARG A 142 -3.33 -21.53 12.96
N GLN A 143 -2.66 -21.03 14.00
CA GLN A 143 -3.09 -19.84 14.73
C GLN A 143 -2.90 -18.58 13.89
N TRP A 144 -1.80 -18.48 13.14
CA TRP A 144 -1.52 -17.32 12.29
C TRP A 144 -2.26 -17.36 10.94
N LEU A 145 -2.51 -18.54 10.36
CA LEU A 145 -3.28 -18.71 9.11
C LEU A 145 -4.70 -18.11 9.13
N ARG A 146 -5.27 -17.89 10.32
CA ARG A 146 -6.62 -17.31 10.50
C ARG A 146 -6.64 -15.80 10.71
N LEU A 147 -5.48 -15.14 10.70
CA LEU A 147 -5.41 -13.72 10.99
C LEU A 147 -5.96 -12.88 9.84
N ASP A 148 -6.83 -11.95 10.21
CA ASP A 148 -7.47 -11.01 9.31
C ASP A 148 -6.38 -10.12 8.65
N PRO A 149 -6.57 -9.60 7.42
CA PRO A 149 -5.71 -8.56 6.87
C PRO A 149 -5.33 -7.44 7.85
N SER A 150 -6.23 -7.06 8.76
CA SER A 150 -6.00 -6.08 9.82
C SER A 150 -4.93 -6.50 10.84
N ASP A 151 -4.74 -7.78 11.10
CA ASP A 151 -3.73 -8.30 12.04
C ASP A 151 -2.30 -8.23 11.48
N ARG A 152 -2.15 -8.00 10.18
CA ARG A 152 -0.84 -7.78 9.52
C ARG A 152 -0.40 -6.32 9.55
N ARG A 153 -1.03 -5.50 10.38
CA ARG A 153 -0.65 -4.10 10.56
C ARG A 153 0.50 -3.99 11.55
N CYS A 154 1.55 -3.29 11.13
CA CYS A 154 2.61 -2.87 12.03
C CYS A 154 2.01 -1.97 13.13
N GLN A 155 2.25 -2.32 14.40
CA GLN A 155 1.71 -1.57 15.54
C GLN A 155 2.24 -0.13 15.62
N VAL A 156 3.43 0.13 15.08
CA VAL A 156 4.08 1.45 15.15
C VAL A 156 3.65 2.35 13.99
N CYS A 157 3.72 1.86 12.75
CA CYS A 157 3.51 2.69 11.56
C CYS A 157 2.21 2.40 10.81
N GLN A 158 1.36 1.50 11.32
CA GLN A 158 0.08 1.10 10.72
C GLN A 158 0.20 0.53 9.29
N HIS A 159 1.42 0.14 8.90
CA HIS A 159 1.70 -0.45 7.60
C HIS A 159 1.16 -1.87 7.51
N LEU A 160 0.39 -2.17 6.45
CA LEU A 160 -0.04 -3.53 6.12
C LEU A 160 1.13 -4.34 5.53
N CYS A 161 1.79 -5.12 6.37
CA CYS A 161 2.94 -5.94 6.00
C CYS A 161 2.51 -7.09 5.10
N TYR A 162 3.16 -7.23 3.94
CA TYR A 162 2.86 -8.30 2.99
C TYR A 162 4.05 -9.22 2.72
N LEU A 163 5.20 -8.67 2.32
CA LEU A 163 6.37 -9.49 1.96
C LEU A 163 7.00 -10.17 3.19
N SER A 164 7.06 -9.44 4.29
CA SER A 164 7.67 -9.89 5.54
C SER A 164 7.21 -9.01 6.69
N MET A 165 7.42 -9.51 7.90
CA MET A 165 7.15 -8.80 9.14
C MET A 165 7.98 -9.42 10.26
N VAL A 166 8.23 -8.65 11.31
CA VAL A 166 8.80 -9.15 12.57
C VAL A 166 7.65 -9.40 13.53
N VAL A 167 7.66 -10.57 14.16
CA VAL A 167 6.64 -10.97 15.13
C VAL A 167 7.33 -11.19 16.46
N GLN A 168 6.72 -10.68 17.53
CA GLN A 168 7.16 -10.98 18.89
C GLN A 168 6.38 -12.19 19.43
N GLU A 169 7.10 -13.26 19.77
CA GLU A 169 6.51 -14.44 20.39
C GLU A 169 5.79 -14.07 21.70
N GLY A 170 4.59 -14.60 21.89
CA GLY A 170 3.78 -14.41 23.10
C GLY A 170 2.83 -13.20 23.11
N LYS A 171 2.93 -12.24 22.17
CA LYS A 171 2.04 -11.06 22.16
C LYS A 171 1.20 -10.88 20.88
N CYS A 172 1.30 -11.77 19.89
CA CYS A 172 0.64 -11.62 18.59
C CYS A 172 0.83 -10.22 17.95
N CYS A 173 1.94 -9.57 18.25
CA CYS A 173 2.25 -8.23 17.77
C CYS A 173 3.06 -8.32 16.47
N VAL A 174 2.67 -7.52 15.49
CA VAL A 174 3.32 -7.44 14.17
C VAL A 174 4.04 -6.10 14.03
N TYR A 175 5.26 -6.14 13.49
CA TYR A 175 6.09 -4.98 13.20
C TYR A 175 6.61 -5.03 11.76
N SER A 176 6.72 -3.87 11.11
CA SER A 176 7.45 -3.73 9.85
C SER A 176 8.95 -3.84 10.09
N MET A 177 9.72 -4.30 9.10
CA MET A 177 11.18 -4.40 9.21
C MET A 177 11.92 -3.06 9.20
N SER A 178 11.20 -1.96 9.00
CA SER A 178 11.70 -0.58 9.01
C SER A 178 10.89 0.28 9.97
#